data_AF-A0AAV0BEZ2-F1
#
_entry.id   AF-A0AAV0BEZ2-F1
#
_cell.length_a   1.000
_cell.length_b   1.000
_cell.length_c   1.000
_cell.angle_alpha   90.00
_cell.angle_beta   90.00
_cell.angle_gamma   90.00
#
_symmetry.space_group_name_H-M   'P 1'
#
loop_
_entity.id
_entity.type
_entity.pdbx_description
1 polymer ?
#
loop_
_entity_poly.entity_id
_entity_poly.type
_entity_poly.pdbx_seq_one_letter_code
_entity_poly.pdbx_strand_id
1 'polypeptide(L)' 'SLGIYRIVEWSDLMSAHIVPQELIIRGLSDVSKPKGRGLLLLEEMFSKWNLTKVDYTVETVKMA' A
#
# COMPACT_ATOMS: atom_id res chain seq x y z
N SER A 1 20.02 -4.16 0.70
CA SER A 1 20.36 -3.02 1.58
C SER A 1 19.21 -2.01 1.56
N LEU A 2 18.95 -1.30 2.65
CA LEU A 2 17.93 -0.25 2.66
C LEU A 2 18.42 0.98 1.87
N GLY A 3 17.51 1.63 1.15
CA GLY A 3 17.79 2.88 0.44
C GLY A 3 18.09 4.05 1.39
N ILE A 4 18.55 5.17 0.83
CA ILE A 4 18.99 6.36 1.57
C ILE A 4 17.92 6.87 2.56
N TYR A 5 16.66 6.89 2.13
CA TYR A 5 15.56 7.49 2.90
C TYR A 5 15.08 6.65 4.07
N ARG A 6 15.36 5.34 4.10
CA ARG A 6 14.97 4.42 5.19
C ARG A 6 13.56 4.69 5.75
N ILE A 7 12.56 4.81 4.88
CA ILE A 7 11.21 5.33 5.20
C ILE A 7 10.59 4.67 6.43
N VAL A 8 10.77 3.35 6.56
CA VAL A 8 10.24 2.54 7.68
C VAL A 8 10.80 2.92 9.06
N GLU A 9 11.93 3.64 9.11
CA GLU A 9 12.54 4.07 10.37
C GLU A 9 11.81 5.26 11.00
N TRP A 10 11.27 6.17 10.18
CA TRP A 10 10.71 7.44 10.66
C TRP A 10 9.22 7.61 10.36
N SER A 11 8.68 6.89 9.38
CA SER A 11 7.27 7.01 9.01
C SER A 11 6.41 6.06 9.83
N ASP A 12 5.50 6.62 10.62
CA ASP A 12 4.50 5.83 11.37
C ASP A 12 3.45 5.20 10.45
N LEU A 13 3.16 5.87 9.33
CA LEU A 13 2.13 5.50 8.35
C LEU A 13 2.67 5.67 6.93
N MET A 14 2.62 4.60 6.15
CA MET A 14 2.98 4.59 4.73
C MET A 14 1.73 4.33 3.88
N SER A 15 1.68 4.84 2.65
CA SER A 15 0.63 4.49 1.68
C SER A 15 1.20 3.67 0.52
N ALA A 16 0.38 2.75 0.00
CA ALA A 16 0.71 1.97 -1.18
C ALA A 16 -0.51 1.83 -2.10
N HIS A 17 -0.27 1.85 -3.42
CA HIS A 17 -1.30 1.58 -4.41
C HIS A 17 -1.33 0.08 -4.74
N ILE A 18 -2.53 -0.49 -4.87
CA ILE A 18 -2.75 -1.94 -5.11
C ILE A 18 -2.49 -2.38 -6.56
N VAL A 19 -2.16 -1.45 -7.47
CA VAL A 19 -1.92 -1.77 -8.89
C VAL A 19 -0.91 -2.91 -9.06
N PRO A 20 0.21 -2.93 -8.30
CA PRO A 20 0.92 -4.16 -8.02
C PRO A 20 0.20 -4.97 -6.93
N GLN A 21 -0.31 -6.14 -7.33
CA GLN A 21 -0.98 -7.18 -6.54
C GLN A 21 -0.39 -7.47 -5.13
N GLU A 22 -1.05 -8.33 -4.35
CA GLU A 22 -0.77 -8.74 -2.95
C GLU A 22 0.71 -8.83 -2.52
N LEU A 23 1.63 -9.17 -3.42
CA LEU A 23 3.07 -9.26 -3.17
C LEU A 23 3.67 -7.97 -2.59
N ILE A 24 3.19 -6.79 -3.00
CA ILE A 24 3.74 -5.52 -2.50
C ILE A 24 3.31 -5.26 -1.06
N ILE A 25 2.07 -5.64 -0.72
CA ILE A 25 1.52 -5.51 0.63
C ILE A 25 2.31 -6.41 1.58
N ARG A 26 2.57 -7.65 1.16
CA ARG A 26 3.34 -8.61 1.95
C ARG A 26 4.77 -8.12 2.20
N GLY A 27 5.47 -7.68 1.16
CA GLY A 27 6.84 -7.15 1.30
C GLY A 27 6.92 -5.91 2.20
N LEU A 28 5.95 -4.99 2.10
CA LEU A 28 5.88 -3.81 2.97
C LEU A 28 5.50 -4.19 4.41
N SER A 29 4.58 -5.12 4.60
CA SER A 29 4.19 -5.66 5.90
C SER A 29 5.37 -6.31 6.63
N ASP A 30 6.20 -7.08 5.91
CA ASP A 30 7.34 -7.80 6.50
C ASP A 30 8.37 -6.85 7.11
N VAL A 31 8.51 -5.64 6.55
CA VAL A 31 9.43 -4.62 7.08
C VAL A 31 8.75 -3.66 8.08
N SER A 32 7.44 -3.43 7.96
CA SER A 32 6.70 -2.45 8.76
C SER A 32 6.18 -2.99 10.09
N LYS A 33 5.68 -4.24 10.13
CA LYS A 33 5.11 -4.87 11.34
C LYS A 33 6.09 -4.97 12.50
N PRO A 34 7.35 -5.42 12.31
CA PRO A 34 8.31 -5.49 13.42
C PRO A 34 8.63 -4.12 14.04
N LYS A 35 8.36 -3.03 13.31
CA LYS A 35 8.57 -1.64 13.73
C LYS A 35 7.27 -0.95 14.19
N GLY A 36 6.15 -1.67 14.23
CA GLY A 36 4.85 -1.12 14.64
C GLY A 36 4.32 -0.05 13.70
N ARG A 37 4.63 -0.11 12.40
CA ARG A 37 4.21 0.90 11.41
C ARG A 37 2.94 0.46 10.67
N GLY A 38 2.05 1.42 10.39
CA GLY A 38 0.81 1.20 9.64
C GLY A 38 0.98 1.36 8.13
N LEU A 39 0.11 0.69 7.37
CA LEU A 39 0.03 0.80 5.91
C LEU A 39 -1.40 1.17 5.49
N LEU A 40 -1.55 2.20 4.67
CA LEU A 40 -2.80 2.63 4.05
C LEU A 40 -2.83 2.17 2.59
N LEU A 41 -3.80 1.34 2.25
CA LEU A 41 -3.98 0.86 0.88
C LEU A 41 -4.90 1.81 0.12
N LEU A 42 -4.42 2.29 -1.02
CA LEU A 42 -5.17 3.19 -1.91
C LEU A 42 -5.73 2.37 -3.07
N GLU A 43 -7.06 2.26 -3.09
CA GLU A 43 -7.84 1.53 -4.09
C GLU A 43 -8.20 2.41 -5.30
N GLU A 44 -8.77 3.60 -5.07
CA GLU A 44 -9.16 4.50 -6.14
C GLU A 44 -8.44 5.84 -6.01
N MET A 45 -7.64 6.19 -7.01
CA MET A 45 -7.27 7.58 -7.21
C MET A 45 -8.40 8.27 -7.96
N PHE A 46 -9.20 9.08 -7.26
CA PHE A 46 -10.09 10.08 -7.87
C PHE A 46 -9.24 11.15 -8.58
N SER A 47 -8.69 10.77 -9.73
CA SER A 47 -8.13 11.66 -10.71
C SER A 47 -9.10 11.68 -11.88
N LYS A 48 -9.28 12.84 -12.53
CA LYS A 48 -10.33 13.18 -13.52
C LYS A 48 -10.35 12.31 -14.80
N TRP A 49 -9.67 11.17 -14.78
CA TRP A 49 -9.47 10.21 -15.86
C TRP A 49 -9.41 8.76 -15.32
N ASN A 50 -10.30 8.37 -14.41
CA ASN A 50 -10.32 7.02 -13.83
C ASN A 50 -10.68 5.98 -14.92
N LEU A 51 -9.70 5.14 -15.26
CA LEU A 51 -9.76 4.12 -16.30
C LEU A 51 -9.98 2.72 -15.69
N THR A 52 -10.64 2.65 -14.54
CA THR A 52 -10.82 1.38 -13.80
C THR A 52 -12.27 1.22 -13.38
N LYS A 53 -12.87 0.17 -13.96
CA LYS A 53 -14.24 -0.30 -13.75
C LYS A 53 -14.42 -0.81 -12.32
N VAL A 54 -15.70 -0.82 -11.93
CA VAL A 54 -16.38 -1.29 -10.71
C VAL A 54 -15.82 -2.54 -9.99
N ASP A 55 -14.97 -3.34 -10.62
CA ASP A 55 -14.41 -4.57 -10.01
C ASP A 55 -13.19 -4.31 -9.09
N TYR A 56 -12.56 -3.14 -9.16
CA TYR A 56 -11.36 -2.89 -8.33
C TYR A 56 -11.70 -2.68 -6.85
N THR A 57 -12.94 -2.23 -6.55
CA THR A 57 -13.42 -1.78 -5.22
C THR A 57 -13.65 -2.90 -4.20
N VAL A 58 -13.87 -4.12 -4.69
CA VAL A 58 -14.24 -5.27 -3.84
C VAL A 58 -13.00 -6.01 -3.34
N GLU A 59 -11.93 -5.99 -4.13
CA GLU A 59 -10.69 -6.69 -3.83
C GLU A 59 -9.85 -5.98 -2.78
N THR A 60 -9.85 -4.63 -2.68
CA THR A 60 -9.08 -3.96 -1.61
C THR A 60 -9.69 -4.18 -0.24
N VAL A 61 -11.02 -4.19 -0.13
CA VAL A 61 -11.69 -4.48 1.14
C VAL A 61 -11.37 -5.89 1.63
N LYS A 62 -11.15 -6.86 0.72
CA LYS A 62 -10.73 -8.22 1.09
C LYS A 62 -9.26 -8.32 1.50
N MET A 63 -8.41 -7.40 1.04
CA MET A 63 -6.96 -7.40 1.30
C MET A 63 -6.56 -6.58 2.54
N ALA A 64 -7.45 -5.72 3.04
CA ALA A 64 -7.28 -4.94 4.26
C ALA A 64 -7.55 -5.78 5.52
#